data_AF-A0A0B1TCJ9-F1
#
_entry.id   AF-A0A0B1TCJ9-F1
#
_cell.length_a   1.000
_cell.length_b   1.000
_cell.length_c   1.000
_cell.angle_alpha   90.00
_cell.angle_beta   90.00
_cell.angle_gamma   90.00
#
_symmetry.space_group_name_H-M   'P 1'
#
loop_
_entity.id
_entity.type
_entity.pdbx_description
1 polymer ?
#
loop_
_entity_poly.entity_id
_entity_poly.type
_entity_poly.pdbx_seq_one_letter_code
_entity_poly.pdbx_strand_id
1 'polypeptide(L)'
;MISKTLEEKDLMERLREENFDVGITELFDFAGIAFFEAIGLKNIIGTHSTSSIFEKTAYSIGMPIIPSFMPASQGVTDDSTTLYNRAVNLLFTYSSWYFQDSAASAAQTVMREKLGNSARPIWDIVSDMSFILTNTEPFLEFARPTLHKIVDLGGIGVHKPKPLIL
;
A
#
# COMPACT_ATOMS: atom_id res chain seq x y z
N MET A 1 10.40 -14.45 5.03
CA MET A 1 9.89 -14.80 3.68
C MET A 1 10.68 -14.08 2.59
N ILE A 2 10.68 -12.74 2.56
CA ILE A 2 11.41 -11.91 1.57
C ILE A 2 12.86 -12.38 1.36
N SER A 3 13.63 -12.53 2.43
CA SER A 3 15.04 -12.95 2.36
C SER A 3 15.24 -14.29 1.64
N LYS A 4 14.42 -15.30 1.96
CA LYS A 4 14.53 -16.65 1.37
C LYS A 4 14.24 -16.60 -0.14
N THR A 5 13.21 -15.87 -0.55
CA THR A 5 12.84 -15.74 -1.97
C THR A 5 13.91 -14.99 -2.77
N LEU A 6 14.51 -13.94 -2.19
CA LEU A 6 15.61 -13.21 -2.83
C LEU A 6 16.90 -14.06 -3.00
N GLU A 7 17.07 -15.11 -2.21
CA GLU A 7 18.20 -16.05 -2.33
C GLU A 7 18.01 -17.09 -3.44
N GLU A 8 16.79 -17.29 -3.94
CA GLU A 8 16.48 -18.23 -5.02
C GLU A 8 16.93 -17.67 -6.38
N LYS A 9 18.20 -17.85 -6.72
CA LYS A 9 18.83 -17.30 -7.93
C LYS A 9 18.08 -17.65 -9.22
N ASP A 10 17.71 -18.91 -9.39
CA ASP A 10 17.00 -19.37 -10.60
C ASP A 10 15.65 -18.66 -10.78
N LEU A 11 14.95 -18.36 -9.68
CA LEU A 11 13.70 -17.60 -9.73
C LEU A 11 13.97 -16.14 -10.09
N MET A 12 14.96 -15.51 -9.46
CA MET A 12 15.29 -14.11 -9.70
C MET A 12 15.83 -13.85 -11.11
N GLU A 13 16.60 -14.80 -11.67
CA GLU A 13 17.07 -14.75 -13.06
C GLU A 13 15.89 -14.85 -14.03
N ARG A 14 15.00 -15.83 -13.83
CA ARG A 14 13.78 -15.96 -14.64
C ARG A 14 12.92 -14.68 -14.59
N LEU A 15 12.65 -14.13 -13.41
CA LEU A 15 11.86 -12.90 -13.27
C LEU A 15 12.51 -11.69 -13.97
N ARG A 16 13.86 -11.65 -14.03
CA ARG A 16 14.59 -10.63 -14.76
C ARG A 16 14.50 -10.82 -16.28
N GLU A 17 14.55 -12.06 -16.75
CA GLU A 17 14.43 -12.42 -18.17
C GLU A 17 13.05 -12.16 -18.76
N GLU A 18 11.99 -12.20 -17.95
CA GLU A 18 10.62 -11.87 -18.39
C GLU A 18 10.47 -10.40 -18.82
N ASN A 19 11.37 -9.50 -18.40
CA ASN A 19 11.37 -8.07 -18.78
C ASN A 19 10.01 -7.37 -18.60
N PHE A 20 9.40 -7.51 -17.41
CA PHE A 20 8.12 -6.88 -17.11
C PHE A 20 8.14 -5.36 -17.33
N ASP A 21 7.09 -4.82 -17.96
CA ASP A 21 6.93 -3.37 -18.13
C ASP A 21 6.41 -2.67 -16.87
N VAL A 22 5.60 -3.38 -16.06
CA VAL A 22 4.90 -2.86 -14.89
C VAL A 22 4.79 -3.94 -13.80
N GLY A 23 5.02 -3.54 -12.55
CA GLY A 23 4.81 -4.36 -11.35
C GLY A 23 3.66 -3.83 -10.52
N ILE A 24 2.79 -4.71 -10.03
CA ILE A 24 1.70 -4.36 -9.10
C ILE A 24 2.01 -5.03 -7.76
N THR A 25 2.01 -4.26 -6.67
CA THR A 25 2.34 -4.80 -5.35
C THR A 25 1.53 -4.18 -4.22
N GLU A 26 1.39 -4.92 -3.14
CA GLU A 26 0.69 -4.52 -1.93
C GLU A 26 1.57 -3.59 -1.07
N LEU A 27 0.96 -2.52 -0.53
CA LEU A 27 1.59 -1.52 0.34
C LEU A 27 1.33 -1.80 1.83
N PHE A 28 0.92 -3.03 2.16
CA PHE A 28 0.76 -3.54 3.51
C PHE A 28 2.05 -4.19 4.04
N ASP A 29 2.68 -5.08 3.26
CA ASP A 29 3.88 -5.85 3.67
C ASP A 29 5.18 -5.44 2.97
N PHE A 30 5.08 -4.65 1.89
CA PHE A 30 6.20 -4.14 1.08
C PHE A 30 7.10 -5.21 0.44
N ALA A 31 6.71 -6.48 0.46
CA ALA A 31 7.53 -7.58 -0.04
C ALA A 31 7.79 -7.46 -1.54
N GLY A 32 6.78 -7.09 -2.33
CA GLY A 32 6.93 -6.97 -3.77
C GLY A 32 7.82 -5.81 -4.20
N ILE A 33 7.93 -4.73 -3.41
CA ILE A 33 8.92 -3.66 -3.68
C ILE A 33 10.34 -4.22 -3.61
N ALA A 34 10.64 -5.07 -2.63
CA ALA A 34 11.95 -5.71 -2.52
C ALA A 34 12.27 -6.59 -3.76
N PHE A 35 11.28 -7.30 -4.28
CA PHE A 35 11.44 -8.13 -5.47
C PHE A 35 11.63 -7.28 -6.74
N PHE A 36 10.83 -6.22 -6.90
CA PHE A 36 10.91 -5.32 -8.05
C PHE A 36 12.25 -4.57 -8.08
N GLU A 37 12.74 -4.11 -6.94
CA GLU A 37 14.08 -3.51 -6.84
C GLU A 37 15.17 -4.52 -7.25
N ALA A 38 15.06 -5.79 -6.83
CA ALA A 38 16.04 -6.83 -7.13
C ALA A 38 16.12 -7.21 -8.62
N ILE A 39 15.01 -7.12 -9.35
CA ILE A 39 14.97 -7.33 -10.81
C ILE A 39 15.19 -6.04 -11.61
N GLY A 40 15.27 -4.88 -10.94
CA GLY A 40 15.48 -3.57 -11.58
C GLY A 40 14.22 -2.95 -12.20
N LEU A 41 13.03 -3.38 -11.77
CA LEU A 41 11.75 -2.88 -12.25
C LEU A 41 11.38 -1.55 -11.56
N LYS A 42 11.20 -0.50 -12.35
CA LYS A 42 10.94 0.86 -11.85
C LYS A 42 9.48 1.30 -11.91
N ASN A 43 8.73 0.78 -12.87
CA ASN A 43 7.33 1.11 -13.06
C ASN A 43 6.48 0.28 -12.10
N ILE A 44 6.16 0.84 -10.93
CA ILE A 44 5.44 0.14 -9.89
C ILE A 44 4.11 0.84 -9.62
N ILE A 45 3.05 0.04 -9.55
CA ILE A 45 1.72 0.44 -9.09
C ILE A 45 1.53 -0.13 -7.69
N GLY A 46 1.27 0.75 -6.74
CA GLY A 46 0.94 0.36 -5.37
C GLY A 46 -0.51 -0.06 -5.26
N THR A 47 -0.80 -0.99 -4.37
CA THR A 47 -2.16 -1.42 -4.06
C THR A 47 -2.37 -1.44 -2.56
N HIS A 48 -3.59 -1.12 -2.14
CA HIS A 48 -4.10 -1.40 -0.80
C HIS A 48 -5.29 -2.34 -0.96
N SER A 49 -5.13 -3.60 -0.56
CA SER A 49 -6.24 -4.59 -0.56
C SER A 49 -7.32 -4.30 0.47
N THR A 50 -7.00 -3.49 1.49
CA THR A 50 -7.97 -2.96 2.43
C THR A 50 -8.74 -1.78 1.83
N SER A 51 -9.95 -1.51 2.30
CA SER A 51 -10.80 -0.40 1.82
C SER A 51 -10.27 1.00 2.17
N SER A 52 -9.05 1.11 2.69
CA SER A 52 -8.48 2.38 3.15
C SER A 52 -7.01 2.48 2.79
N ILE A 53 -6.56 3.67 2.43
CA ILE A 53 -5.13 3.98 2.34
C ILE A 53 -4.59 4.16 3.76
N PHE A 54 -3.46 3.53 4.04
CA PHE A 54 -2.80 3.66 5.33
C PHE A 54 -2.05 4.99 5.43
N GLU A 55 -1.93 5.49 6.65
CA GLU A 55 -1.50 6.85 6.98
C GLU A 55 -0.09 7.15 6.50
N LYS A 56 0.84 6.20 6.57
CA LYS A 56 2.20 6.43 6.11
C LYS A 56 2.30 6.47 4.58
N THR A 57 1.52 5.64 3.86
CA THR A 57 1.33 5.78 2.40
C THR A 57 0.70 7.13 2.07
N ALA A 58 -0.39 7.51 2.74
CA ALA A 58 -1.07 8.77 2.50
C ALA A 58 -0.08 9.94 2.63
N TYR A 59 0.74 9.93 3.68
CA TYR A 59 1.77 10.94 3.88
C TYR A 59 2.84 10.94 2.78
N SER A 60 3.36 9.77 2.40
CA SER A 60 4.45 9.67 1.42
C SER A 60 4.03 10.17 0.02
N ILE A 61 2.75 10.06 -0.32
CA ILE A 61 2.22 10.56 -1.60
C ILE A 61 1.64 11.97 -1.53
N GLY A 62 1.65 12.62 -0.36
CA GLY A 62 1.11 13.97 -0.15
C GLY A 62 -0.42 14.04 -0.02
N MET A 63 -1.08 12.93 0.29
CA MET A 63 -2.51 12.91 0.63
C MET A 63 -2.72 13.49 2.05
N PRO A 64 -3.66 14.42 2.24
CA PRO A 64 -3.96 14.96 3.57
C PRO A 64 -4.42 13.90 4.57
N ILE A 65 -3.86 13.94 5.78
CA ILE A 65 -4.27 13.10 6.92
C ILE A 65 -4.88 14.01 7.97
N ILE A 66 -6.18 13.84 8.25
CA ILE A 66 -6.95 14.72 9.13
C ILE A 66 -7.63 13.90 10.23
N PRO A 67 -6.91 13.50 11.30
CA PRO A 67 -7.44 12.60 12.33
C PRO A 67 -8.59 13.20 13.17
N SER A 68 -8.84 14.50 13.07
CA SER A 68 -9.95 15.16 13.76
C SER A 68 -11.31 14.97 13.09
N PHE A 69 -11.32 14.46 11.86
CA PHE A 69 -12.51 14.34 11.02
C PHE A 69 -12.60 12.99 10.29
N MET A 70 -11.46 12.45 9.81
CA MET A 70 -11.44 11.20 9.07
C MET A 70 -11.12 10.02 9.97
N PRO A 71 -11.90 8.93 9.94
CA PRO A 71 -11.53 7.68 10.59
C PRO A 71 -10.17 7.18 10.10
N ALA A 72 -9.35 6.74 11.04
CA ALA A 72 -8.05 6.14 10.78
C ALA A 72 -8.22 4.79 10.08
N SER A 73 -7.24 4.40 9.27
CA SER A 73 -7.23 3.06 8.71
C SER A 73 -7.15 2.02 9.83
N GLN A 74 -7.92 0.93 9.70
CA GLN A 74 -8.09 -0.10 10.73
C GLN A 74 -8.65 0.41 12.08
N GLY A 75 -9.19 1.63 12.13
CA GLY A 75 -9.86 2.18 13.31
C GLY A 75 -11.26 1.62 13.52
N VAL A 76 -11.74 1.69 14.76
CA VAL A 76 -13.12 1.31 15.14
C VAL A 76 -14.02 2.53 15.38
N THR A 77 -13.56 3.71 15.00
CA THR A 77 -14.27 4.98 15.16
C THR A 77 -15.15 5.29 13.95
N ASP A 78 -16.26 5.96 14.20
CA ASP A 78 -17.14 6.52 13.18
C ASP A 78 -16.75 7.97 12.83
N ASP A 79 -17.58 8.64 12.02
CA ASP A 79 -17.42 10.05 11.62
C ASP A 79 -17.91 11.05 12.68
N SER A 80 -18.22 10.59 13.90
CA SER A 80 -18.73 11.47 14.93
C SER A 80 -17.65 12.40 15.50
N THR A 81 -18.06 13.62 15.81
CA THR A 81 -17.13 14.73 16.11
C THR A 81 -16.77 14.87 17.59
N THR A 82 -17.00 13.84 18.42
CA THR A 82 -16.77 13.93 19.87
C THR A 82 -15.28 14.02 20.17
N LEU A 83 -14.91 14.72 21.24
CA LEU A 83 -13.49 14.84 21.64
C LEU A 83 -12.88 13.47 21.97
N TYR A 84 -13.68 12.57 22.57
CA TYR A 84 -13.28 11.20 22.86
C TYR A 84 -12.96 10.43 21.57
N ASN A 85 -13.86 10.45 20.57
CA ASN A 85 -13.63 9.76 19.31
C ASN A 85 -12.45 10.35 18.55
N ARG A 86 -12.26 11.67 18.57
CA ARG A 86 -11.05 12.30 18.01
C ARG A 86 -9.76 11.83 18.68
N ALA A 87 -9.77 11.69 20.00
CA ALA A 87 -8.60 11.19 20.73
C ALA A 87 -8.31 9.73 20.41
N VAL A 88 -9.33 8.87 20.39
CA VAL A 88 -9.22 7.46 19.99
C VAL A 88 -8.74 7.34 18.54
N ASN A 89 -9.31 8.13 17.65
CA ASN A 89 -8.95 8.13 16.24
C ASN A 89 -7.50 8.58 15.99
N LEU A 90 -7.01 9.57 16.76
CA LEU A 90 -5.60 9.98 16.73
C LEU A 90 -4.67 8.82 17.14
N LEU A 91 -5.06 8.03 18.14
CA LEU A 91 -4.30 6.83 18.55
C LEU A 91 -4.27 5.77 17.44
N PHE A 92 -5.39 5.52 16.77
CA PHE A 92 -5.42 4.61 15.62
C PHE A 92 -4.60 5.12 14.44
N THR A 93 -4.69 6.42 14.13
CA THR A 93 -3.86 7.07 13.08
C THR A 93 -2.38 6.82 13.34
N TYR A 94 -1.92 7.05 14.57
CA TYR A 94 -0.55 6.79 14.97
C TYR A 94 -0.19 5.30 14.89
N SER A 95 -1.10 4.42 15.31
CA SER A 95 -0.87 2.97 15.31
C SER A 95 -0.71 2.42 13.90
N SER A 96 -1.56 2.87 12.96
CA SER A 96 -1.43 2.50 11.56
C SER A 96 -0.13 3.03 10.94
N TRP A 97 0.21 4.29 11.20
CA TRP A 97 1.48 4.86 10.77
C TRP A 97 2.65 4.01 11.24
N TYR A 98 2.69 3.69 12.55
CA TYR A 98 3.76 2.90 13.15
C TYR A 98 3.81 1.49 12.55
N PHE A 99 2.66 0.83 12.38
CA PHE A 99 2.57 -0.48 11.75
C PHE A 99 3.22 -0.47 10.36
N GLN A 100 2.83 0.50 9.53
CA GLN A 100 3.28 0.57 8.15
C GLN A 100 4.76 0.96 8.04
N ASP A 101 5.21 1.91 8.86
CA ASP A 101 6.63 2.31 8.94
C ASP A 101 7.53 1.16 9.42
N SER A 102 7.04 0.36 10.38
CA SER A 102 7.72 -0.85 10.87
C SER A 102 7.81 -1.93 9.79
N ALA A 103 6.71 -2.21 9.08
CA ALA A 103 6.68 -3.17 7.98
C ALA A 103 7.65 -2.78 6.85
N ALA A 104 7.61 -1.51 6.43
CA ALA A 104 8.54 -0.98 5.45
C ALA A 104 9.99 -1.05 5.95
N SER A 105 10.27 -0.72 7.21
CA SER A 105 11.62 -0.77 7.78
C SER A 105 12.18 -2.21 7.81
N ALA A 106 11.35 -3.20 8.10
CA ALA A 106 11.73 -4.60 8.06
C ALA A 106 12.09 -5.04 6.62
N ALA A 107 11.25 -4.70 5.64
CA ALA A 107 11.54 -4.98 4.23
C ALA A 107 12.80 -4.24 3.74
N GLN A 108 12.97 -2.97 4.12
CA GLN A 108 14.14 -2.15 3.78
C GLN A 108 15.44 -2.76 4.31
N THR A 109 15.41 -3.30 5.53
CA THR A 109 16.59 -3.94 6.14
C THR A 109 17.03 -5.13 5.30
N VAL A 110 16.10 -6.01 4.92
CA VAL A 110 16.38 -7.16 4.05
C VAL A 110 16.86 -6.70 2.67
N MET A 111 16.25 -5.66 2.09
CA MET A 111 16.70 -5.09 0.80
C MET A 111 18.15 -4.62 0.88
N ARG A 112 18.54 -3.90 1.94
CA ARG A 112 19.91 -3.41 2.12
C ARG A 112 20.90 -4.56 2.32
N GLU A 113 20.52 -5.58 3.08
CA GLU A 113 21.36 -6.76 3.30
C GLU A 113 21.60 -7.57 2.02
N LYS A 114 20.57 -7.72 1.17
CA LYS A 114 20.62 -8.59 -0.02
C LYS A 114 21.02 -7.87 -1.30
N LEU A 115 20.59 -6.62 -1.48
CA LEU A 115 20.81 -5.84 -2.70
C LEU A 115 21.90 -4.78 -2.52
N GLY A 116 22.38 -4.57 -1.29
CA GLY A 116 23.40 -3.60 -0.94
C GLY A 116 22.85 -2.19 -0.69
N ASN A 117 23.76 -1.26 -0.39
CA ASN A 117 23.43 0.13 -0.03
C ASN A 117 22.86 0.96 -1.19
N SER A 118 22.87 0.46 -2.42
CA SER A 118 22.25 1.10 -3.58
C SER A 118 20.74 0.92 -3.64
N ALA A 119 20.17 0.02 -2.82
CA ALA A 119 18.72 -0.19 -2.76
C ALA A 119 18.02 1.10 -2.34
N ARG A 120 17.06 1.55 -3.15
CA ARG A 120 16.30 2.78 -2.88
C ARG A 120 15.50 2.66 -1.58
N PRO A 121 15.31 3.77 -0.84
CA PRO A 121 14.38 3.79 0.28
C PRO A 121 12.95 3.46 -0.18
N ILE A 122 12.27 2.56 0.52
CA ILE A 122 10.90 2.13 0.19
C ILE A 122 9.96 3.32 0.09
N TRP A 123 10.05 4.28 1.01
CA TRP A 123 9.19 5.45 0.99
C TRP A 123 9.42 6.38 -0.22
N ASP A 124 10.64 6.42 -0.77
CA ASP A 124 10.93 7.13 -2.01
C ASP A 124 10.35 6.40 -3.22
N ILE A 125 10.36 5.06 -3.19
CA ILE A 125 9.69 4.26 -4.23
C ILE A 125 8.18 4.50 -4.19
N VAL A 126 7.56 4.51 -3.00
CA VAL A 126 6.13 4.75 -2.83
C VAL A 126 5.72 6.16 -3.26
N SER A 127 6.51 7.20 -2.92
CA SER A 127 6.22 8.57 -3.34
C SER A 127 6.22 8.74 -4.87
N ASP A 128 7.11 8.03 -5.56
CA ASP A 128 7.29 8.07 -7.02
C ASP A 128 6.24 7.28 -7.81
N MET A 129 5.43 6.43 -7.16
CA MET A 129 4.42 5.63 -7.85
C MET A 129 3.42 6.54 -8.59
N SER A 130 3.12 6.24 -9.84
CA SER A 130 2.15 7.03 -10.62
C SER A 130 0.70 6.73 -10.26
N PHE A 131 0.42 5.51 -9.80
CA PHE A 131 -0.91 5.06 -9.41
C PHE A 131 -0.85 4.27 -8.11
N ILE A 132 -1.88 4.46 -7.28
CA ILE A 132 -2.20 3.62 -6.13
C ILE A 132 -3.63 3.16 -6.28
N LEU A 133 -3.82 1.85 -6.31
CA LEU A 133 -5.15 1.23 -6.40
C LEU A 133 -5.63 0.88 -5.00
N THR A 134 -6.89 1.16 -4.69
CA THR A 134 -7.49 0.74 -3.43
C THR A 134 -8.65 -0.21 -3.72
N ASN A 135 -8.83 -1.24 -2.91
CA ASN A 135 -9.98 -2.13 -3.01
C ASN A 135 -11.18 -1.54 -2.24
N THR A 136 -11.69 -0.42 -2.74
CA THR A 136 -12.71 0.40 -2.07
C THR A 136 -13.86 0.67 -3.03
N GLU A 137 -15.09 0.57 -2.55
CA GLU A 137 -16.27 1.06 -3.26
C GLU A 137 -16.49 2.54 -2.88
N PRO A 138 -16.31 3.49 -3.81
CA PRO A 138 -16.41 4.93 -3.50
C PRO A 138 -17.72 5.34 -2.82
N PHE A 139 -18.83 4.64 -3.08
CA PHE A 139 -20.12 4.94 -2.45
C PHE A 139 -20.25 4.44 -1.00
N LEU A 140 -19.37 3.54 -0.55
CA LEU A 140 -19.37 2.98 0.80
C LEU A 140 -18.26 3.56 1.69
N GLU A 141 -17.38 4.38 1.13
CA GLU A 141 -16.24 4.97 1.83
C GLU A 141 -16.56 6.35 2.40
N PHE A 142 -15.92 6.70 3.52
CA PHE A 142 -16.00 8.04 4.08
C PHE A 142 -15.41 9.08 3.12
N ALA A 143 -16.07 10.23 3.02
CA ALA A 143 -15.56 11.34 2.23
C ALA A 143 -14.21 11.82 2.77
N ARG A 144 -13.19 11.79 1.91
CA ARG A 144 -11.82 12.21 2.25
C ARG A 144 -11.18 12.99 1.10
N PRO A 145 -10.26 13.93 1.38
CA PRO A 145 -9.38 14.46 0.36
C PRO A 145 -8.61 13.32 -0.32
N THR A 146 -8.63 13.30 -1.65
CA THR A 146 -7.93 12.28 -2.45
C THR A 146 -7.08 12.95 -3.52
N LEU A 147 -6.22 12.17 -4.17
CA LEU A 147 -5.34 12.59 -5.24
C LEU A 147 -5.75 11.88 -6.54
N HIS A 148 -5.52 12.49 -7.69
CA HIS A 148 -5.79 11.85 -8.99
C HIS A 148 -5.01 10.56 -9.24
N LYS A 149 -3.91 10.34 -8.50
CA LYS A 149 -3.13 9.09 -8.55
C LYS A 149 -3.78 7.93 -7.79
N ILE A 150 -4.78 8.20 -6.95
CA ILE A 150 -5.51 7.19 -6.21
C ILE A 150 -6.70 6.76 -7.06
N VAL A 151 -6.80 5.45 -7.32
CA VAL A 151 -7.90 4.86 -8.09
C VAL A 151 -8.59 3.82 -7.22
N ASP A 152 -9.82 4.11 -6.85
CA ASP A 152 -10.65 3.21 -6.06
C ASP A 152 -11.32 2.18 -6.99
N LEU A 153 -11.09 0.91 -6.71
CA LEU A 153 -11.58 -0.23 -7.48
C LEU A 153 -12.40 -1.14 -6.55
N GLY A 154 -13.73 -0.99 -6.60
CA GLY A 154 -14.64 -1.85 -5.87
C GLY A 154 -14.69 -3.26 -6.47
N GLY A 155 -14.47 -4.29 -5.65
CA GLY A 155 -14.75 -5.68 -6.04
C GLY A 155 -13.74 -6.29 -7.03
N ILE A 156 -12.45 -5.97 -6.89
CA ILE A 156 -11.40 -6.68 -7.63
C ILE A 156 -11.51 -8.19 -7.34
N GLY A 157 -11.86 -8.98 -8.37
CA GLY A 157 -12.00 -10.43 -8.27
C GLY A 157 -13.44 -10.97 -8.12
N VAL A 158 -14.47 -10.12 -8.16
CA VAL A 158 -15.88 -10.58 -8.15
C VAL A 158 -16.28 -11.05 -9.55
N HIS A 159 -16.82 -12.28 -9.65
CA HIS A 159 -17.30 -12.82 -10.92
C HIS A 159 -18.56 -12.07 -11.40
N LYS A 160 -18.72 -11.92 -12.71
CA LYS A 160 -19.95 -11.37 -13.28
C LYS A 160 -21.16 -12.19 -12.77
N PRO A 161 -22.20 -11.55 -12.23
CA PRO A 161 -23.38 -12.27 -11.81
C PRO A 161 -24.02 -12.99 -13.00
N LYS A 162 -24.55 -14.19 -12.75
CA LYS A 162 -25.33 -14.90 -13.76
C LYS A 162 -26.56 -14.07 -14.14
N PRO A 163 -27.00 -14.07 -15.42
CA PRO A 163 -28.22 -13.40 -15.80
C PRO A 163 -29.39 -13.92 -14.97
N LEU A 164 -30.23 -12.99 -14.50
CA LEU A 164 -31.46 -13.34 -13.82
C LEU A 164 -32.34 -14.09 -14.82
N ILE A 165 -32.80 -15.28 -14.43
CA ILE A 165 -33.85 -15.99 -15.16
C ILE A 165 -35.13 -15.22 -14.83
N LEU A 166 -35.56 -14.37 -15.77
CA LEU A 166 -36.91 -13.82 -15.78
C LEU A 166 -37.90 -14.88 -16.25
#